data_AF-A0A2G3NVC5-F1
#
_entry.id   AF-A0A2G3NVC5-F1
#
_cell.length_a   1.000
_cell.length_b   1.000
_cell.length_c   1.000
_cell.angle_alpha   90.00
_cell.angle_beta   90.00
_cell.angle_gamma   90.00
#
_symmetry.space_group_name_H-M   'P 1'
#
loop_
_entity.id
_entity.type
_entity.pdbx_description
1 polymer ?
#
loop_
_entity_poly.entity_id
_entity_poly.type
_entity_poly.pdbx_seq_one_letter_code
_entity_poly.pdbx_strand_id
1 'polypeptide(L)'
;MAFSPFKKSSKCLITDDLFLEVTWEDGKSPEDDSELLGIIEGLDSKLPDGKLLIEESLPYLTFFQAELLFQELLQVYGQFQLKKVAVAHLEGKEVVTEGEVFASPLVLNQDYQMLLHPLITAILTEPTFSAYSYQEKREYFENQIYPAYKVSVGTTDSALPFFPEEGEQVKPVSQARTTNQVSPLTPPVKQEPNPNPKTIRRLTVWLVASLLLAVAGFGVSAFALAQLSQKTEQVTYLYQQQKETQSLISAEHQIDVFSRFFLPNYYSGNKDVLTDFLSDGDAKYTQPESGTLQSVILESVTHDSSDKTYQVTYVVAVKQDDTTSSRRLTYTVKASKSSRYGYVITTEPSETPYFND
;
A
#
# COMPACT_ATOMS: atom_id res chain seq x y z
N MET A 1 -27.14 -21.01 25.89
CA MET A 1 -25.70 -21.28 25.93
C MET A 1 -25.13 -20.73 24.63
N ALA A 2 -24.39 -19.62 24.69
CA ALA A 2 -23.77 -19.05 23.50
C ALA A 2 -22.56 -19.92 23.15
N PHE A 3 -22.55 -20.49 21.95
CA PHE A 3 -21.34 -21.08 21.38
C PHE A 3 -20.35 -19.94 21.18
N SER A 4 -19.19 -20.00 21.84
CA SER A 4 -18.05 -19.16 21.45
C SER A 4 -17.31 -19.92 20.35
N PRO A 5 -17.27 -19.43 19.10
CA PRO A 5 -16.65 -20.14 17.98
C PRO A 5 -15.12 -20.27 18.15
N PHE A 6 -14.52 -19.39 18.96
CA PHE A 6 -13.10 -19.39 19.23
C PHE A 6 -12.71 -20.49 20.21
N LYS A 7 -12.21 -21.61 19.68
CA LYS A 7 -11.30 -22.45 20.46
C LYS A 7 -10.04 -21.61 20.73
N LYS A 8 -9.92 -21.06 21.94
CA LYS A 8 -8.66 -20.50 22.47
C LYS A 8 -7.58 -21.58 22.45
N SER A 9 -6.98 -21.82 21.29
CA SER A 9 -5.67 -22.45 21.18
C SER A 9 -4.70 -21.42 21.77
N SER A 10 -4.28 -21.63 23.01
CA SER A 10 -3.29 -20.76 23.68
C SER A 10 -1.89 -20.88 23.06
N LYS A 11 -1.76 -21.45 21.87
CA LYS A 11 -0.50 -21.77 21.22
C LYS A 11 -0.46 -21.05 19.89
N CYS A 12 0.54 -20.19 19.72
CA CYS A 12 0.82 -19.53 18.45
C CYS A 12 1.07 -20.58 17.36
N LEU A 13 0.39 -20.42 16.23
CA LEU A 13 0.49 -21.28 15.05
C LEU A 13 1.40 -20.66 13.97
N ILE A 14 1.80 -19.40 14.14
CA ILE A 14 2.69 -18.69 13.23
C ILE A 14 4.12 -19.17 13.41
N THR A 15 4.81 -19.33 12.29
CA THR A 15 6.21 -19.81 12.24
C THR A 15 7.17 -18.77 11.67
N ASP A 16 6.67 -17.61 11.24
CA ASP A 16 7.48 -16.48 10.78
C ASP A 16 8.40 -15.98 11.91
N ASP A 17 9.61 -15.53 11.54
CA ASP A 17 10.60 -15.05 12.51
C ASP A 17 10.06 -13.87 13.35
N LEU A 18 9.35 -12.95 12.68
CA LEU A 18 8.60 -11.87 13.31
C LEU A 18 7.16 -11.88 12.79
N PHE A 19 6.23 -11.63 13.69
CA PHE A 19 4.81 -11.52 13.43
C PHE A 19 4.19 -10.47 14.36
N LEU A 20 2.87 -10.41 14.43
CA LEU A 20 2.15 -9.38 15.16
C LEU A 20 1.24 -9.99 16.21
N GLU A 21 1.16 -9.36 17.37
CA GLU A 21 0.08 -9.56 18.34
C GLU A 21 -0.89 -8.38 18.29
N VAL A 22 -2.17 -8.67 18.06
CA VAL A 22 -3.23 -7.67 17.98
C VAL A 22 -4.05 -7.67 19.26
N THR A 23 -4.17 -6.48 19.86
CA THR A 23 -5.08 -6.22 20.97
C THR A 23 -6.25 -5.37 20.49
N TRP A 24 -7.45 -5.92 20.60
CA TRP A 24 -8.70 -5.25 20.23
C TRP A 24 -9.14 -4.21 21.27
N GLU A 25 -9.94 -3.23 20.84
CA GLU A 25 -10.64 -2.34 21.76
C GLU A 25 -11.72 -3.12 22.53
N ASP A 26 -12.03 -2.67 23.74
CA ASP A 26 -12.98 -3.35 24.61
C ASP A 26 -14.37 -3.40 23.93
N GLY A 27 -14.92 -4.62 23.73
CA GLY A 27 -16.20 -4.83 23.04
C GLY A 27 -16.15 -4.69 21.51
N LYS A 28 -14.97 -4.59 20.90
CA LYS A 28 -14.73 -4.58 19.45
C LYS A 28 -13.77 -5.69 19.04
N SER A 29 -13.98 -6.88 19.59
CA SER A 29 -13.25 -8.08 19.24
C SER A 29 -14.11 -8.99 18.35
N PRO A 30 -13.52 -9.93 17.60
CA PRO A 30 -14.28 -10.94 16.85
C PRO A 30 -15.19 -11.81 17.75
N GLU A 31 -14.91 -11.89 19.06
CA GLU A 31 -15.78 -12.57 20.04
C GLU A 31 -17.05 -11.75 20.35
N ASP A 32 -16.98 -10.42 20.25
CA ASP A 32 -18.02 -9.48 20.67
C ASP A 32 -18.79 -8.84 19.49
N ASP A 33 -18.18 -8.80 18.30
CA ASP A 33 -18.70 -8.12 17.11
C ASP A 33 -18.87 -9.13 15.95
N SER A 34 -20.12 -9.49 15.66
CA SER A 34 -20.46 -10.45 14.61
C SER A 34 -20.17 -9.96 13.20
N GLU A 35 -20.16 -8.64 12.97
CA GLU A 35 -19.79 -8.07 11.67
C GLU A 35 -18.29 -8.24 11.44
N LEU A 36 -17.49 -7.95 12.47
CA LEU A 36 -16.04 -8.18 12.46
C LEU A 36 -15.69 -9.66 12.23
N LEU A 37 -16.41 -10.57 12.89
CA LEU A 37 -16.26 -12.01 12.64
C LEU A 37 -16.57 -12.36 11.16
N GLY A 38 -17.68 -11.85 10.62
CA GLY A 38 -18.05 -12.09 9.22
C GLY A 38 -17.03 -11.55 8.22
N ILE A 39 -16.35 -10.45 8.54
CA ILE A 39 -15.22 -9.93 7.75
C ILE A 39 -14.06 -10.93 7.73
N ILE A 40 -13.68 -11.47 8.89
CA ILE A 40 -12.59 -12.44 9.03
C ILE A 40 -12.91 -13.73 8.26
N GLU A 41 -14.10 -14.30 8.45
CA GLU A 41 -14.56 -15.48 7.71
C GLU A 41 -14.54 -15.24 6.18
N GLY A 42 -14.95 -14.04 5.76
CA GLY A 42 -14.92 -13.62 4.36
C GLY A 42 -13.51 -13.52 3.79
N LEU A 43 -12.53 -13.07 4.57
CA LEU A 43 -11.12 -13.03 4.17
C LEU A 43 -10.53 -14.44 4.13
N ASP A 44 -10.80 -15.26 5.13
CA ASP A 44 -10.33 -16.64 5.23
C ASP A 44 -10.79 -17.49 4.04
N SER A 45 -12.04 -17.30 3.58
CA SER A 45 -12.56 -17.98 2.38
C SER A 45 -11.83 -17.62 1.08
N LYS A 46 -11.08 -16.51 1.06
CA LYS A 46 -10.33 -16.01 -0.10
C LYS A 46 -8.83 -16.31 0.00
N LEU A 47 -8.35 -16.82 1.13
CA LEU A 47 -6.95 -17.19 1.30
C LEU A 47 -6.62 -18.40 0.41
N PRO A 48 -5.40 -18.47 -0.18
CA PRO A 48 -4.96 -19.64 -0.91
C PRO A 48 -4.95 -20.92 -0.05
N ASP A 49 -5.25 -22.06 -0.67
CA ASP A 49 -5.22 -23.36 -0.01
C ASP A 49 -3.88 -23.60 0.71
N GLY A 50 -3.96 -24.04 1.97
CA GLY A 50 -2.80 -24.36 2.81
C GLY A 50 -2.19 -23.16 3.56
N LYS A 51 -2.78 -21.96 3.44
CA LYS A 51 -2.44 -20.83 4.33
C LYS A 51 -3.17 -20.97 5.66
N LEU A 52 -2.52 -20.50 6.73
CA LEU A 52 -3.12 -20.39 8.06
C LEU A 52 -4.25 -19.36 8.02
N LEU A 53 -5.41 -19.73 8.53
CA LEU A 53 -6.58 -18.86 8.61
C LEU A 53 -6.36 -17.77 9.67
N ILE A 54 -6.86 -16.57 9.41
CA ILE A 54 -6.85 -15.45 10.33
C ILE A 54 -7.63 -15.82 11.60
N GLU A 55 -8.81 -16.43 11.47
CA GLU A 55 -9.62 -16.86 12.62
C GLU A 55 -8.84 -17.80 13.56
N GLU A 56 -8.06 -18.73 12.98
CA GLU A 56 -7.30 -19.74 13.72
C GLU A 56 -6.02 -19.18 14.35
N SER A 57 -5.45 -18.11 13.80
CA SER A 57 -4.17 -17.55 14.26
C SER A 57 -4.33 -16.47 15.33
N LEU A 58 -5.51 -15.87 15.46
CA LEU A 58 -5.77 -14.80 16.43
C LEU A 58 -5.40 -15.20 17.88
N PRO A 59 -4.82 -14.27 18.67
CA PRO A 59 -4.61 -12.84 18.37
C PRO A 59 -3.36 -12.55 17.54
N TYR A 60 -2.69 -13.58 17.02
CA TYR A 60 -1.46 -13.44 16.26
C TYR A 60 -1.74 -13.36 14.75
N LEU A 61 -1.06 -12.45 14.07
CA LEU A 61 -1.15 -12.28 12.63
C LEU A 61 0.24 -12.21 12.01
N THR A 62 0.41 -12.81 10.83
CA THR A 62 1.55 -12.48 9.98
C THR A 62 1.41 -11.04 9.47
N PHE A 63 2.49 -10.42 8.99
CA PHE A 63 2.38 -9.09 8.38
C PHE A 63 1.41 -9.09 7.19
N PHE A 64 1.41 -10.15 6.37
CA PHE A 64 0.44 -10.31 5.28
C PHE A 64 -1.01 -10.34 5.75
N GLN A 65 -1.31 -11.15 6.77
CA GLN A 65 -2.67 -11.23 7.33
C GLN A 65 -3.11 -9.90 7.92
N ALA A 66 -2.21 -9.18 8.60
CA ALA A 66 -2.51 -7.87 9.17
C ALA A 66 -2.80 -6.83 8.09
N GLU A 67 -2.02 -6.75 7.01
CA GLU A 67 -2.29 -5.81 5.91
C GLU A 67 -3.65 -6.10 5.26
N LEU A 68 -3.96 -7.38 5.01
CA LEU A 68 -5.25 -7.78 4.45
C LEU A 68 -6.42 -7.40 5.37
N LEU A 69 -6.30 -7.74 6.65
CA LEU A 69 -7.34 -7.45 7.64
C LEU A 69 -7.53 -5.94 7.83
N PHE A 70 -6.45 -5.18 8.00
CA PHE A 70 -6.54 -3.74 8.27
C PHE A 70 -7.11 -2.97 7.09
N GLN A 71 -6.79 -3.37 5.86
CA GLN A 71 -7.40 -2.80 4.65
C GLN A 71 -8.90 -3.10 4.59
N GLU A 72 -9.33 -4.34 4.87
CA GLU A 72 -10.75 -4.69 4.85
C GLU A 72 -11.53 -3.99 5.97
N LEU A 73 -10.97 -3.88 7.17
CA LEU A 73 -11.56 -3.11 8.28
C LEU A 73 -11.73 -1.64 7.90
N LEU A 74 -10.73 -1.04 7.25
CA LEU A 74 -10.82 0.32 6.75
C LEU A 74 -11.89 0.46 5.66
N GLN A 75 -11.98 -0.50 4.75
CA GLN A 75 -12.96 -0.50 3.66
C GLN A 75 -14.40 -0.60 4.19
N VAL A 76 -14.64 -1.45 5.19
CA VAL A 76 -15.98 -1.69 5.75
C VAL A 76 -16.40 -0.57 6.70
N TYR A 77 -15.52 -0.18 7.63
CA TYR A 77 -15.88 0.78 8.69
C TYR A 77 -15.52 2.24 8.37
N GLY A 78 -14.68 2.50 7.37
CA GLY A 78 -14.16 3.83 7.01
C GLY A 78 -13.12 4.39 8.01
N GLN A 79 -13.26 4.05 9.29
CA GLN A 79 -12.27 4.26 10.34
C GLN A 79 -12.40 3.12 11.37
N PHE A 80 -11.27 2.58 11.80
CA PHE A 80 -11.21 1.51 12.82
C PHE A 80 -10.05 1.76 13.77
N GLN A 81 -10.17 1.36 15.04
CA GLN A 81 -9.09 1.51 16.02
C GLN A 81 -8.83 0.18 16.70
N LEU A 82 -7.54 -0.17 16.76
CA LEU A 82 -7.02 -1.26 17.56
C LEU A 82 -6.34 -0.67 18.80
N LYS A 83 -6.53 -1.33 19.93
CA LYS A 83 -5.95 -0.91 21.22
C LYS A 83 -4.43 -0.94 21.16
N LYS A 84 -3.86 -1.99 20.56
CA LYS A 84 -2.42 -2.16 20.35
C LYS A 84 -2.15 -3.12 19.20
N VAL A 85 -1.12 -2.85 18.42
CA VAL A 85 -0.48 -3.82 17.52
C VAL A 85 1.00 -3.86 17.85
N ALA A 86 1.50 -5.01 18.30
CA ALA A 86 2.89 -5.19 18.70
C ALA A 86 3.60 -6.19 17.78
N VAL A 87 4.85 -5.90 17.42
CA VAL A 87 5.73 -6.92 16.85
C VAL A 87 6.03 -7.97 17.91
N ALA A 88 6.13 -9.22 17.47
CA ALA A 88 6.28 -10.38 18.32
C ALA A 88 7.20 -11.41 17.65
N HIS A 89 7.87 -12.21 18.48
CA HIS A 89 8.64 -13.38 18.05
C HIS A 89 8.39 -14.56 18.99
N LEU A 90 8.91 -15.73 18.60
CA LEU A 90 8.91 -16.92 19.46
C LEU A 90 10.24 -17.08 20.17
N GLU A 91 10.21 -17.14 21.50
CA GLU A 91 11.30 -17.67 22.32
C GLU A 91 10.96 -19.10 22.74
N GLY A 92 11.45 -20.06 21.96
CA GLY A 92 11.10 -21.47 22.11
C GLY A 92 9.65 -21.75 21.73
N LYS A 93 8.74 -21.68 22.70
CA LYS A 93 7.29 -21.88 22.50
C LYS A 93 6.44 -20.72 23.03
N GLU A 94 7.07 -19.73 23.62
CA GLU A 94 6.39 -18.58 24.20
C GLU A 94 6.47 -17.41 23.21
N VAL A 95 5.37 -16.68 23.09
CA VAL A 95 5.34 -15.45 22.30
C VAL A 95 5.85 -14.32 23.17
N VAL A 96 6.82 -13.57 22.65
CA VAL A 96 7.44 -12.44 23.33
C VAL A 96 7.18 -11.18 22.50
N THR A 97 6.73 -10.12 23.18
CA THR A 97 6.60 -8.76 22.61
C THR A 97 7.42 -7.74 23.40
N GLU A 98 8.12 -8.17 24.44
CA GLU A 98 8.91 -7.27 25.27
C GLU A 98 10.17 -6.85 24.50
N GLY A 99 10.44 -5.54 24.48
CA GLY A 99 11.53 -4.97 23.68
C GLY A 99 11.20 -4.72 22.20
N GLU A 100 10.11 -5.31 21.70
CA GLU A 100 9.67 -5.14 20.31
C GLU A 100 8.87 -3.84 20.09
N VAL A 101 8.89 -3.32 18.86
CA VAL A 101 8.12 -2.11 18.50
C VAL A 101 6.62 -2.38 18.50
N PHE A 102 5.83 -1.40 18.93
CA PHE A 102 4.37 -1.46 18.90
C PHE A 102 3.74 -0.09 18.61
N ALA A 103 2.54 -0.10 18.03
CA ALA A 103 1.68 1.07 17.89
C ALA A 103 0.47 0.94 18.85
N SER A 104 0.21 1.96 19.67
CA SER A 104 -0.83 1.93 20.70
C SER A 104 -1.38 3.34 21.01
N PRO A 105 -2.62 3.68 20.62
CA PRO A 105 -3.51 2.90 19.75
C PRO A 105 -3.02 2.89 18.30
N LEU A 106 -3.44 1.87 17.53
CA LEU A 106 -3.34 1.91 16.07
C LEU A 106 -4.67 2.37 15.48
N VAL A 107 -4.68 3.55 14.85
CA VAL A 107 -5.86 4.10 14.17
C VAL A 107 -5.75 3.86 12.67
N LEU A 108 -6.69 3.09 12.14
CA LEU A 108 -6.92 2.88 10.72
C LEU A 108 -7.90 3.95 10.24
N ASN A 109 -7.46 4.80 9.34
CA ASN A 109 -8.28 5.84 8.71
C ASN A 109 -7.89 5.95 7.24
N GLN A 110 -8.44 6.94 6.52
CA GLN A 110 -8.16 7.14 5.09
C GLN A 110 -6.68 7.40 4.77
N ASP A 111 -5.86 7.75 5.77
CA ASP A 111 -4.41 7.97 5.61
C ASP A 111 -3.58 6.69 5.84
N TYR A 112 -4.21 5.58 6.29
CA TYR A 112 -3.51 4.31 6.46
C TYR A 112 -3.10 3.75 5.09
N GLN A 113 -1.80 3.49 4.92
CA GLN A 113 -1.24 2.90 3.70
C GLN A 113 -0.70 1.50 3.94
N MET A 114 0.08 1.33 5.00
CA MET A 114 0.69 0.07 5.43
C MET A 114 1.14 0.19 6.88
N LEU A 115 1.31 -0.96 7.53
CA LEU A 115 1.64 -1.12 8.93
C LEU A 115 3.04 -0.61 9.29
N LEU A 116 3.98 -0.62 8.34
CA LEU A 116 5.33 -0.13 8.59
C LEU A 116 5.34 1.36 8.99
N HIS A 117 4.47 2.19 8.42
CA HIS A 117 4.40 3.61 8.76
C HIS A 117 4.06 3.90 10.24
N PRO A 118 2.98 3.35 10.81
CA PRO A 118 2.68 3.55 12.22
C PRO A 118 3.73 2.92 13.14
N LEU A 119 4.39 1.82 12.76
CA LEU A 119 5.47 1.23 13.56
C LEU A 119 6.74 2.13 13.56
N ILE A 120 7.14 2.65 12.41
CA ILE A 120 8.25 3.63 12.30
C ILE A 120 7.93 4.89 13.11
N THR A 121 6.70 5.38 12.98
CA THR A 121 6.24 6.55 13.75
C THR A 121 6.33 6.27 15.25
N ALA A 122 5.85 5.11 15.69
CA ALA A 122 5.89 4.73 17.10
C ALA A 122 7.32 4.64 17.63
N ILE A 123 8.24 3.92 16.96
CA ILE A 123 9.61 3.76 17.47
C ILE A 123 10.37 5.10 17.57
N LEU A 124 10.06 6.04 16.69
CA LEU A 124 10.71 7.35 16.65
C LEU A 124 10.11 8.35 17.64
N THR A 125 8.82 8.24 17.95
CA THR A 125 8.09 9.28 18.70
C THR A 125 7.63 8.86 20.10
N GLU A 126 7.41 7.57 20.35
CA GLU A 126 6.90 7.10 21.64
C GLU A 126 7.99 7.12 22.73
N PRO A 127 7.71 7.68 23.92
CA PRO A 127 8.70 7.78 25.01
C PRO A 127 9.29 6.45 25.46
N THR A 128 8.54 5.34 25.31
CA THR A 128 8.99 3.99 25.67
C THR A 128 10.24 3.56 24.91
N PHE A 129 10.46 4.09 23.70
CA PHE A 129 11.63 3.80 22.88
C PHE A 129 12.73 4.86 22.99
N SER A 130 12.63 5.81 23.94
CA SER A 130 13.61 6.90 24.10
C SER A 130 14.98 6.44 24.60
N ALA A 131 15.07 5.25 25.18
CA ALA A 131 16.32 4.66 25.65
C ALA A 131 17.24 4.19 24.50
N TYR A 132 16.69 3.96 23.31
CA TYR A 132 17.44 3.53 22.13
C TYR A 132 17.88 4.74 21.30
N SER A 133 19.09 4.69 20.79
CA SER A 133 19.62 5.68 19.84
C SER A 133 18.88 5.61 18.50
N TYR A 134 18.96 6.69 17.71
CA TYR A 134 18.41 6.70 16.35
C TYR A 134 18.99 5.57 15.49
N GLN A 135 20.31 5.34 15.56
CA GLN A 135 20.99 4.30 14.80
C GLN A 135 20.48 2.89 15.15
N GLU A 136 20.32 2.57 16.44
CA GLU A 136 19.78 1.27 16.87
C GLU A 136 18.36 1.04 16.34
N LYS A 137 17.51 2.08 16.35
CA LYS A 137 16.15 1.99 15.81
C LYS A 137 16.15 1.75 14.30
N ARG A 138 17.02 2.47 13.57
CA ARG A 138 17.18 2.31 12.12
C ARG A 138 17.66 0.90 11.77
N GLU A 139 18.72 0.43 12.43
CA GLU A 139 19.28 -0.90 12.21
C GLU A 139 18.29 -2.00 12.55
N TYR A 140 17.49 -1.85 13.61
CA TYR A 140 16.42 -2.79 13.94
C TYR A 140 15.38 -2.91 12.80
N PHE A 141 14.97 -1.78 12.20
CA PHE A 141 14.06 -1.82 11.05
C PHE A 141 14.72 -2.41 9.80
N GLU A 142 15.91 -1.94 9.44
CA GLU A 142 16.61 -2.36 8.21
C GLU A 142 17.03 -3.84 8.26
N ASN A 143 17.45 -4.35 9.43
CA ASN A 143 18.00 -5.70 9.57
C ASN A 143 16.99 -6.75 10.05
N GLN A 144 15.87 -6.36 10.67
CA GLN A 144 14.90 -7.30 11.24
C GLN A 144 13.48 -7.11 10.69
N ILE A 145 12.89 -5.93 10.91
CA ILE A 145 11.48 -5.69 10.54
C ILE A 145 11.28 -5.77 9.02
N TYR A 146 12.09 -5.07 8.23
CA TYR A 146 11.94 -5.02 6.77
C TYR A 146 12.16 -6.38 6.10
N PRO A 147 13.19 -7.17 6.45
CA PRO A 147 13.31 -8.54 5.96
C PRO A 147 12.09 -9.41 6.27
N ALA A 148 11.61 -9.41 7.53
CA ALA A 148 10.45 -10.20 7.93
C ALA A 148 9.17 -9.77 7.19
N TYR A 149 8.93 -8.46 7.09
CA TYR A 149 7.80 -7.91 6.36
C TYR A 149 7.83 -8.31 4.87
N LYS A 150 8.98 -8.19 4.20
CA LYS A 150 9.14 -8.58 2.78
C LYS A 150 8.81 -10.05 2.55
N VAL A 151 9.33 -10.94 3.40
CA VAL A 151 9.07 -12.38 3.30
C VAL A 151 7.59 -12.68 3.50
N SER A 152 6.98 -12.06 4.51
CA SER A 152 5.57 -12.29 4.84
C SER A 152 4.63 -11.78 3.75
N VAL A 153 4.82 -10.55 3.27
CA VAL A 153 3.95 -9.88 2.28
C VAL A 153 4.28 -10.25 0.83
N GLY A 154 5.49 -10.75 0.57
CA GLY A 154 5.95 -11.08 -0.79
C GLY A 154 6.29 -9.85 -1.63
N THR A 155 6.94 -8.85 -1.02
CA THR A 155 7.27 -7.57 -1.67
C THR A 155 8.78 -7.32 -1.81
N THR A 156 9.19 -6.29 -2.56
CA THR A 156 10.58 -5.91 -2.82
C THR A 156 11.00 -4.65 -2.04
N ASP A 157 12.30 -4.36 -1.99
CA ASP A 157 12.84 -3.19 -1.29
C ASP A 157 12.28 -1.85 -1.81
N SER A 158 11.96 -1.76 -3.10
CA SER A 158 11.38 -0.56 -3.71
C SER A 158 9.98 -0.21 -3.20
N ALA A 159 9.30 -1.15 -2.54
CA ALA A 159 7.97 -0.94 -1.98
C ALA A 159 8.01 -0.65 -0.47
N LEU A 160 9.19 -0.69 0.16
CA LEU A 160 9.34 -0.38 1.58
C LEU A 160 9.40 1.14 1.80
N PRO A 161 8.85 1.65 2.91
CA PRO A 161 9.05 3.03 3.29
C PRO A 161 10.50 3.26 3.70
N PHE A 162 11.02 4.45 3.41
CA PHE A 162 12.31 4.87 3.93
C PHE A 162 12.21 5.04 5.46
N PHE A 163 13.24 4.57 6.17
CA PHE A 163 13.40 4.96 7.57
C PHE A 163 13.82 6.44 7.60
N PRO A 164 13.06 7.34 8.26
CA PRO A 164 13.30 8.79 8.23
C PRO A 164 14.72 9.14 8.68
N GLU A 165 15.35 10.15 8.09
CA GLU A 165 16.67 10.61 8.51
C GLU A 165 16.63 11.29 9.88
N GLU A 166 17.76 11.30 10.59
CA GLU A 166 17.83 11.89 11.93
C GLU A 166 17.45 13.38 11.91
N GLY A 167 16.48 13.76 12.73
CA GLY A 167 15.96 15.14 12.80
C GLY A 167 14.82 15.45 11.82
N GLU A 168 14.41 14.51 10.97
CA GLU A 168 13.19 14.63 10.18
C GLU A 168 11.94 14.61 11.08
N GLN A 169 11.00 15.53 10.83
CA GLN A 169 9.77 15.65 11.63
C GLN A 169 8.77 14.55 11.24
N VAL A 170 8.74 13.46 12.01
CA VAL A 170 7.71 12.43 11.88
C VAL A 170 6.46 12.90 12.65
N LYS A 171 5.38 13.19 11.93
CA LYS A 171 4.13 13.63 12.56
C LYS A 171 3.39 12.43 13.14
N PRO A 172 3.04 12.42 14.44
CA PRO A 172 2.11 11.43 14.96
C PRO A 172 0.73 11.62 14.30
N VAL A 173 0.14 10.51 13.81
CA VAL A 173 -1.26 10.49 13.39
C VAL A 173 -2.09 10.87 14.62
N SER A 174 -2.81 11.98 14.52
CA SER A 174 -3.35 12.70 15.67
C SER A 174 -4.30 11.82 16.49
N GLN A 175 -3.99 11.66 17.78
CA GLN A 175 -4.88 11.09 18.79
C GLN A 175 -6.20 11.88 18.80
N ALA A 176 -7.30 11.23 18.41
CA ALA A 176 -8.64 11.77 18.60
C ALA A 176 -8.89 11.90 20.12
N ARG A 177 -8.78 13.12 20.66
CA ARG A 177 -9.21 13.42 22.03
C ARG A 177 -10.73 13.28 22.13
N THR A 178 -11.22 12.16 22.65
CA THR A 178 -12.55 12.07 23.24
C THR A 178 -12.56 12.83 24.57
N THR A 179 -13.04 14.08 24.56
CA THR A 179 -13.37 14.80 25.80
C THR A 179 -14.68 14.27 26.38
N ASN A 180 -14.59 13.29 27.27
CA ASN A 180 -15.66 12.99 28.22
C ASN A 180 -15.43 13.84 29.48
N GLN A 181 -16.06 15.02 29.54
CA GLN A 181 -16.21 15.76 30.80
C GLN A 181 -17.48 15.27 31.50
N VAL A 182 -17.29 14.44 32.54
CA VAL A 182 -18.30 14.19 33.57
C VAL A 182 -18.21 15.35 34.57
N SER A 183 -19.32 16.02 34.84
CA SER A 183 -19.49 16.84 36.05
C SER A 183 -20.76 16.40 36.78
N PRO A 184 -20.70 16.17 38.11
CA PRO A 184 -21.87 15.77 38.89
C PRO A 184 -22.77 16.96 39.25
N LEU A 185 -24.08 16.72 39.20
CA LEU A 185 -25.16 17.60 39.63
C LEU A 185 -25.39 17.52 41.15
N THR A 186 -25.43 18.66 41.86
CA THR A 186 -26.61 19.09 42.67
C THR A 186 -26.51 20.55 43.18
N PRO A 187 -27.65 21.28 43.36
CA PRO A 187 -27.77 22.71 43.75
C PRO A 187 -28.05 22.86 45.29
N PRO A 188 -28.36 24.03 45.94
CA PRO A 188 -29.05 25.23 45.42
C PRO A 188 -28.79 26.64 46.05
N VAL A 189 -29.55 27.61 45.51
CA VAL A 189 -30.16 28.83 46.13
C VAL A 189 -29.62 30.21 45.68
N LYS A 190 -30.60 31.03 45.27
CA LYS A 190 -30.61 32.40 44.74
C LYS A 190 -30.04 33.46 45.70
N GLN A 191 -29.47 34.53 45.13
CA GLN A 191 -29.90 35.94 45.36
C GLN A 191 -29.17 36.88 44.37
N GLU A 192 -29.94 37.72 43.66
CA GLU A 192 -29.41 38.88 42.91
C GLU A 192 -28.80 39.92 43.87
N PRO A 193 -27.75 40.64 43.43
CA PRO A 193 -27.89 42.10 43.43
C PRO A 193 -27.22 42.83 42.24
N ASN A 194 -27.99 43.78 41.69
CA ASN A 194 -27.66 45.07 41.08
C ASN A 194 -26.23 45.32 40.51
N PRO A 195 -26.06 45.62 39.19
CA PRO A 195 -24.75 45.78 38.59
C PRO A 195 -24.12 47.16 38.86
N ASN A 196 -22.94 47.14 39.47
CA ASN A 196 -22.05 48.29 39.67
C ASN A 196 -21.35 48.66 38.33
N PRO A 197 -21.25 49.95 37.93
CA PRO A 197 -20.69 50.38 36.62
C PRO A 197 -19.23 50.00 36.34
N LYS A 198 -18.48 49.48 37.33
CA LYS A 198 -17.11 48.98 37.14
C LYS A 198 -17.04 47.55 36.55
N THR A 199 -18.15 46.80 36.59
CA THR A 199 -18.23 45.41 36.09
C THR A 199 -18.51 45.35 34.58
N ILE A 200 -19.27 46.32 34.05
CA ILE A 200 -19.63 46.39 32.63
C ILE A 200 -18.39 46.65 31.76
N ARG A 201 -17.46 47.54 32.18
CA ARG A 201 -16.21 47.83 31.46
C ARG A 201 -15.27 46.62 31.38
N ARG A 202 -15.28 45.71 32.37
CA ARG A 202 -14.53 44.45 32.31
C ARG A 202 -15.18 43.46 31.35
N LEU A 203 -16.52 43.41 31.32
CA LEU A 203 -17.27 42.53 30.42
C LEU A 203 -17.11 42.92 28.93
N THR A 204 -17.07 44.22 28.61
CA THR A 204 -16.86 44.68 27.23
C THR A 204 -15.45 44.35 26.71
N VAL A 205 -14.43 44.44 27.57
CA VAL A 205 -13.05 44.07 27.22
C VAL A 205 -12.93 42.56 26.95
N TRP A 206 -13.58 41.73 27.78
CA TRP A 206 -13.64 40.28 27.55
C TRP A 206 -14.39 39.91 26.26
N LEU A 207 -15.48 40.61 25.93
CA LEU A 207 -16.21 40.38 24.67
C LEU A 207 -15.37 40.75 23.43
N VAL A 208 -14.69 41.90 23.44
CA VAL A 208 -13.81 42.32 22.33
C VAL A 208 -12.61 41.38 22.20
N ALA A 209 -12.01 40.94 23.32
CA ALA A 209 -10.94 39.95 23.31
C ALA A 209 -11.40 38.60 22.76
N SER A 210 -12.61 38.14 23.14
CA SER A 210 -13.18 36.89 22.62
C SER A 210 -13.49 36.95 21.12
N LEU A 211 -13.94 38.10 20.62
CA LEU A 211 -14.21 38.30 19.19
C LEU A 211 -12.92 38.30 18.37
N LEU A 212 -11.85 38.94 18.86
CA LEU A 212 -10.53 38.92 18.22
C LEU A 212 -9.93 37.51 18.20
N LEU A 213 -10.09 36.73 19.29
CA LEU A 213 -9.69 35.32 19.34
C LEU A 213 -10.47 34.45 18.36
N ALA A 214 -11.79 34.68 18.22
CA ALA A 214 -12.62 33.95 17.27
C ALA A 214 -12.21 34.22 15.81
N VAL A 215 -11.93 35.48 15.45
CA VAL A 215 -11.46 35.85 14.11
C VAL A 215 -10.06 35.27 13.82
N ALA A 216 -9.15 35.31 14.80
CA ALA A 216 -7.83 34.67 14.67
C ALA A 216 -7.94 33.15 14.51
N GLY A 217 -8.82 32.51 15.28
CA GLY A 217 -9.11 31.07 15.16
C GLY A 217 -9.68 30.70 13.79
N PHE A 218 -10.58 31.51 13.24
CA PHE A 218 -11.14 31.31 11.91
C PHE A 218 -10.07 31.40 10.82
N GLY A 219 -9.15 32.36 10.91
CA GLY A 219 -8.02 32.50 9.98
C GLY A 219 -7.08 31.30 9.99
N VAL A 220 -6.73 30.79 11.18
CA VAL A 220 -5.91 29.57 11.34
C VAL A 220 -6.64 28.34 10.76
N SER A 221 -7.96 28.21 10.99
CA SER A 221 -8.74 27.10 10.43
C SER A 221 -8.86 27.14 8.90
N ALA A 222 -9.05 28.33 8.31
CA ALA A 222 -9.12 28.47 6.86
C ALA A 222 -7.76 28.17 6.20
N PHE A 223 -6.66 28.60 6.82
CA PHE A 223 -5.31 28.26 6.36
C PHE A 223 -5.01 26.76 6.49
N ALA A 224 -5.43 26.13 7.59
CA ALA A 224 -5.28 24.68 7.78
C ALA A 224 -6.10 23.88 6.74
N LEU A 225 -7.33 24.30 6.43
CA LEU A 225 -8.17 23.68 5.39
C LEU A 225 -7.58 23.85 3.99
N ALA A 226 -7.03 25.04 3.67
CA ALA A 226 -6.37 25.28 2.39
C ALA A 226 -5.11 24.41 2.23
N GLN A 227 -4.29 24.31 3.28
CA GLN A 227 -3.13 23.41 3.30
C GLN A 227 -3.55 21.94 3.18
N LEU A 228 -4.63 21.53 3.85
CA LEU A 228 -5.16 20.17 3.76
C LEU A 228 -5.67 19.85 2.35
N SER A 229 -6.36 20.78 1.70
CA SER A 229 -6.81 20.63 0.30
C SER A 229 -5.64 20.45 -0.66
N GLN A 230 -4.61 21.30 -0.54
CA GLN A 230 -3.41 21.20 -1.38
C GLN A 230 -2.66 19.88 -1.15
N LYS A 231 -2.60 19.40 0.10
CA LYS A 231 -2.00 18.09 0.42
C LYS A 231 -2.83 16.93 -0.11
N THR A 232 -4.16 17.01 -0.03
CA THR A 232 -5.08 16.00 -0.58
C THR A 232 -4.96 15.90 -2.10
N GLU A 233 -4.86 17.04 -2.79
CA GLU A 233 -4.62 17.07 -4.24
C GLU A 233 -3.28 16.44 -4.61
N GLN A 234 -2.20 16.74 -3.88
CA GLN A 234 -0.89 16.12 -4.09
C GLN A 234 -0.93 14.60 -3.85
N VAL A 235 -1.58 14.15 -2.78
CA VAL A 235 -1.74 12.71 -2.48
C VAL A 235 -2.59 12.01 -3.54
N THR A 236 -3.70 12.63 -3.96
CA THR A 236 -4.56 12.08 -5.02
C THR A 236 -3.81 12.00 -6.34
N TYR A 237 -3.01 13.02 -6.68
CA TYR A 237 -2.15 13.03 -7.85
C TYR A 237 -1.11 11.90 -7.79
N LEU A 238 -0.42 11.74 -6.67
CA LEU A 238 0.57 10.68 -6.49
C LEU A 238 -0.06 9.29 -6.56
N TYR A 239 -1.23 9.09 -5.95
CA TYR A 239 -1.99 7.83 -6.02
C TYR A 239 -2.45 7.53 -7.45
N GLN A 240 -2.88 8.54 -8.18
CA GLN A 240 -3.25 8.41 -9.59
C GLN A 240 -2.03 8.05 -10.44
N GLN A 241 -0.89 8.72 -10.22
CA GLN A 241 0.37 8.42 -10.89
C GLN A 241 0.87 7.00 -10.55
N GLN A 242 0.68 6.55 -9.32
CA GLN A 242 0.98 5.18 -8.90
C GLN A 242 0.09 4.16 -9.60
N LYS A 243 -1.23 4.39 -9.68
CA LYS A 243 -2.16 3.52 -10.42
C LYS A 243 -1.82 3.45 -11.91
N GLU A 244 -1.49 4.59 -12.51
CA GLU A 244 -1.05 4.66 -13.90
C GLU A 244 0.24 3.86 -14.12
N THR A 245 1.22 4.02 -13.22
CA THR A 245 2.48 3.25 -13.26
C THR A 245 2.22 1.75 -13.09
N GLN A 246 1.39 1.35 -12.14
CA GLN A 246 1.03 -0.07 -11.94
C GLN A 246 0.31 -0.66 -13.16
N SER A 247 -0.58 0.12 -13.79
CA SER A 247 -1.26 -0.30 -15.02
C SER A 247 -0.30 -0.42 -16.19
N LEU A 248 0.71 0.45 -16.27
CA LEU A 248 1.76 0.40 -17.28
C LEU A 248 2.65 -0.84 -17.10
N ILE A 249 3.08 -1.13 -15.86
CA ILE A 249 3.85 -2.35 -15.52
C ILE A 249 3.05 -3.61 -15.86
N SER A 250 1.76 -3.64 -15.53
CA SER A 250 0.90 -4.77 -15.88
C SER A 250 0.76 -4.94 -17.40
N ALA A 251 0.62 -3.84 -18.14
CA ALA A 251 0.58 -3.87 -19.60
C ALA A 251 1.92 -4.35 -20.17
N GLU A 252 3.05 -3.87 -19.65
CA GLU A 252 4.40 -4.28 -20.03
C GLU A 252 4.59 -5.80 -19.89
N HIS A 253 4.23 -6.40 -18.74
CA HIS A 253 4.34 -7.84 -18.55
C HIS A 253 3.49 -8.64 -19.55
N GLN A 254 2.25 -8.21 -19.80
CA GLN A 254 1.38 -8.89 -20.76
C GLN A 254 1.89 -8.76 -22.19
N ILE A 255 2.41 -7.59 -22.55
CA ILE A 255 3.06 -7.32 -23.82
C ILE A 255 4.33 -8.17 -23.97
N ASP A 256 5.12 -8.35 -22.90
CA ASP A 256 6.32 -9.20 -22.97
C ASP A 256 5.97 -10.66 -23.25
N VAL A 257 4.96 -11.19 -22.56
CA VAL A 257 4.45 -12.54 -22.82
C VAL A 257 3.95 -12.66 -24.26
N PHE A 258 3.11 -11.73 -24.73
CA PHE A 258 2.65 -11.68 -26.12
C PHE A 258 3.82 -11.71 -27.11
N SER A 259 4.81 -10.85 -26.89
CA SER A 259 5.99 -10.68 -27.73
C SER A 259 6.84 -11.94 -27.76
N ARG A 260 7.02 -12.63 -26.64
CA ARG A 260 7.75 -13.91 -26.58
C ARG A 260 7.07 -15.04 -27.35
N PHE A 261 5.75 -14.97 -27.57
CA PHE A 261 5.06 -15.85 -28.51
C PHE A 261 5.20 -15.37 -29.95
N PHE A 262 5.15 -14.06 -30.20
CA PHE A 262 5.28 -13.48 -31.53
C PHE A 262 6.66 -13.71 -32.15
N LEU A 263 7.74 -13.38 -31.41
CA LEU A 263 9.10 -13.29 -31.95
C LEU A 263 9.62 -14.60 -32.58
N PRO A 264 9.43 -15.79 -31.99
CA PRO A 264 9.81 -17.05 -32.64
C PRO A 264 9.05 -17.31 -33.94
N ASN A 265 7.79 -16.87 -34.03
CA ASN A 265 7.00 -16.97 -35.27
C ASN A 265 7.47 -15.93 -36.30
N TYR A 266 7.83 -14.73 -35.86
CA TYR A 266 8.39 -13.68 -36.72
C TYR A 266 9.69 -14.10 -37.41
N TYR A 267 10.64 -14.69 -36.66
CA TYR A 267 11.90 -15.16 -37.22
C TYR A 267 11.84 -16.54 -37.91
N SER A 268 10.66 -17.18 -37.93
CA SER A 268 10.48 -18.47 -38.61
C SER A 268 10.51 -18.36 -40.14
N GLY A 269 10.39 -17.15 -40.69
CA GLY A 269 10.21 -16.91 -42.11
C GLY A 269 8.83 -17.32 -42.65
N ASN A 270 7.97 -17.91 -41.82
CA ASN A 270 6.65 -18.39 -42.24
C ASN A 270 5.57 -17.33 -41.97
N LYS A 271 4.96 -16.83 -43.04
CA LYS A 271 3.95 -15.76 -42.97
C LYS A 271 2.62 -16.25 -42.39
N ASP A 272 2.27 -17.52 -42.59
CA ASP A 272 0.96 -18.06 -42.21
C ASP A 272 0.79 -18.15 -40.69
N VAL A 273 1.90 -18.32 -39.95
CA VAL A 273 1.89 -18.41 -38.48
C VAL A 273 1.79 -17.05 -37.79
N LEU A 274 1.83 -15.94 -38.53
CA LEU A 274 1.71 -14.60 -37.96
C LEU A 274 0.25 -14.15 -37.79
N THR A 275 -0.70 -14.78 -38.47
CA THR A 275 -2.11 -14.37 -38.55
C THR A 275 -2.75 -14.04 -37.18
N ASP A 276 -2.50 -14.87 -36.17
CA ASP A 276 -3.03 -14.68 -34.80
C ASP A 276 -2.46 -13.46 -34.05
N PHE A 277 -1.39 -12.84 -34.56
CA PHE A 277 -0.68 -11.72 -33.94
C PHE A 277 -0.99 -10.37 -34.57
N LEU A 278 -1.77 -10.31 -35.66
CA LEU A 278 -1.97 -9.10 -36.47
C LEU A 278 -3.35 -8.47 -36.27
N SER A 279 -3.43 -7.14 -36.36
CA SER A 279 -4.67 -6.40 -36.04
C SER A 279 -5.87 -6.75 -36.91
N ASP A 280 -5.62 -7.09 -38.17
CA ASP A 280 -6.65 -7.41 -39.17
C ASP A 280 -6.51 -8.83 -39.73
N GLY A 281 -5.67 -9.68 -39.12
CA GLY A 281 -5.33 -11.03 -39.62
C GLY A 281 -4.52 -11.06 -40.92
N ASP A 282 -4.53 -9.97 -41.70
CA ASP A 282 -3.73 -9.78 -42.90
C ASP A 282 -2.33 -9.23 -42.58
N ALA A 283 -1.33 -9.82 -43.23
CA ALA A 283 0.10 -9.52 -43.09
C ALA A 283 0.56 -8.21 -43.76
N LYS A 284 -0.29 -7.17 -43.71
CA LYS A 284 0.06 -5.81 -44.11
C LYS A 284 1.11 -5.19 -43.16
N TYR A 285 1.14 -5.65 -41.92
CA TYR A 285 1.91 -5.03 -40.84
C TYR A 285 3.13 -5.84 -40.41
N THR A 286 3.48 -6.91 -41.13
CA THR A 286 4.65 -7.76 -40.82
C THR A 286 5.08 -8.56 -42.04
N GLN A 287 6.37 -8.53 -42.35
CA GLN A 287 7.10 -9.45 -43.21
C GLN A 287 8.05 -10.25 -42.30
N PRO A 288 7.83 -11.56 -42.12
CA PRO A 288 8.68 -12.35 -41.23
C PRO A 288 10.12 -12.38 -41.72
N GLU A 289 11.06 -12.26 -40.79
CA GLU A 289 12.47 -12.52 -41.06
C GLU A 289 12.78 -14.02 -40.95
N SER A 290 13.91 -14.44 -41.51
CA SER A 290 14.40 -15.83 -41.39
C SER A 290 15.66 -15.87 -40.54
N GLY A 291 15.61 -16.62 -39.46
CA GLY A 291 16.77 -16.83 -38.58
C GLY A 291 16.41 -17.65 -37.35
N THR A 292 17.42 -18.09 -36.61
CA THR A 292 17.18 -18.75 -35.31
C THR A 292 17.42 -17.76 -34.19
N LEU A 293 16.38 -17.43 -33.44
CA LEU A 293 16.50 -16.66 -32.20
C LEU A 293 17.34 -17.43 -31.17
N GLN A 294 18.39 -16.78 -30.69
CA GLN A 294 19.27 -17.27 -29.62
C GLN A 294 18.98 -16.58 -28.28
N SER A 295 18.53 -15.31 -28.33
CA SER A 295 18.21 -14.52 -27.14
C SER A 295 17.16 -13.47 -27.45
N VAL A 296 16.32 -13.16 -26.45
CA VAL A 296 15.27 -12.14 -26.50
C VAL A 296 15.25 -11.41 -25.15
N ILE A 297 15.62 -10.13 -25.17
CA ILE A 297 15.70 -9.27 -23.99
C ILE A 297 14.82 -8.04 -24.24
N LEU A 298 13.82 -7.83 -23.38
CA LEU A 298 13.00 -6.62 -23.44
C LEU A 298 13.87 -5.41 -23.08
N GLU A 299 13.92 -4.41 -23.96
CA GLU A 299 14.67 -3.16 -23.72
C GLU A 299 13.74 -2.07 -23.18
N SER A 300 12.56 -1.88 -23.79
CA SER A 300 11.58 -0.89 -23.33
C SER A 300 10.17 -1.14 -23.85
N VAL A 301 9.19 -0.65 -23.09
CA VAL A 301 7.80 -0.46 -23.52
C VAL A 301 7.41 0.99 -23.26
N THR A 302 6.98 1.70 -24.31
CA THR A 302 6.53 3.10 -24.20
C THR A 302 5.08 3.19 -24.64
N HIS A 303 4.23 3.78 -23.81
CA HIS A 303 2.81 3.96 -24.11
C HIS A 303 2.58 5.27 -24.87
N ASP A 304 1.95 5.17 -26.05
CA ASP A 304 1.42 6.32 -26.77
C ASP A 304 -0.05 6.51 -26.40
N SER A 305 -0.30 7.52 -25.57
CA SER A 305 -1.65 7.86 -25.10
C SER A 305 -2.60 8.33 -26.20
N SER A 306 -2.08 8.87 -27.31
CA SER A 306 -2.90 9.45 -28.39
C SER A 306 -3.60 8.35 -29.20
N ASP A 307 -2.84 7.30 -29.55
CA ASP A 307 -3.32 6.17 -30.35
C ASP A 307 -3.72 4.94 -29.51
N LYS A 308 -3.48 5.00 -28.18
CA LYS A 308 -3.69 3.89 -27.23
C LYS A 308 -2.92 2.65 -27.66
N THR A 309 -1.67 2.85 -28.02
CA THR A 309 -0.74 1.82 -28.48
C THR A 309 0.51 1.80 -27.62
N TYR A 310 1.27 0.71 -27.73
CA TYR A 310 2.54 0.56 -27.03
C TYR A 310 3.62 0.31 -28.06
N GLN A 311 4.66 1.13 -28.06
CA GLN A 311 5.88 0.85 -28.79
C GLN A 311 6.76 -0.05 -27.93
N VAL A 312 7.18 -1.16 -28.50
CA VAL A 312 7.93 -2.22 -27.82
C VAL A 312 9.26 -2.37 -28.50
N THR A 313 10.34 -2.41 -27.71
CA THR A 313 11.69 -2.59 -28.22
C THR A 313 12.37 -3.76 -27.53
N TYR A 314 12.95 -4.66 -28.33
CA TYR A 314 13.72 -5.81 -27.90
C TYR A 314 15.15 -5.74 -28.42
N VAL A 315 16.08 -6.26 -27.63
CA VAL A 315 17.38 -6.71 -28.12
C VAL A 315 17.28 -8.20 -28.40
N VAL A 316 17.49 -8.59 -29.64
CA VAL A 316 17.43 -9.98 -30.11
C VAL A 316 18.78 -10.41 -30.66
N ALA A 317 19.20 -11.63 -30.33
CA ALA A 317 20.35 -12.27 -30.94
C ALA A 317 19.85 -13.29 -31.96
N VAL A 318 20.16 -13.08 -33.24
CA VAL A 318 19.66 -13.91 -34.33
C VAL A 318 20.83 -14.59 -35.03
N LYS A 319 20.78 -15.92 -35.13
CA LYS A 319 21.71 -16.72 -35.92
C LYS A 319 21.19 -16.85 -37.36
N GLN A 320 21.99 -16.39 -38.32
CA GLN A 320 21.72 -16.47 -39.77
C GLN A 320 23.02 -16.85 -40.49
N ASP A 321 22.98 -17.89 -41.33
CA ASP A 321 24.12 -18.37 -42.13
C ASP A 321 25.43 -18.49 -41.33
N ASP A 322 25.35 -19.19 -40.18
CA ASP A 322 26.42 -19.41 -39.18
C ASP A 322 26.96 -18.19 -38.44
N THR A 323 26.48 -16.99 -38.73
CA THR A 323 26.79 -15.77 -37.97
C THR A 323 25.68 -15.44 -36.97
N THR A 324 26.05 -14.96 -35.78
CA THR A 324 25.08 -14.44 -34.80
C THR A 324 25.24 -12.93 -34.72
N SER A 325 24.14 -12.21 -34.89
CA SER A 325 24.11 -10.74 -34.79
C SER A 325 23.09 -10.29 -33.75
N SER A 326 23.45 -9.27 -32.97
CA SER A 326 22.53 -8.62 -32.03
C SER A 326 21.88 -7.41 -32.69
N ARG A 327 20.55 -7.37 -32.68
CA ARG A 327 19.74 -6.35 -33.34
C ARG A 327 18.75 -5.76 -32.34
N ARG A 328 18.51 -4.47 -32.45
CA ARG A 328 17.42 -3.78 -31.76
C ARG A 328 16.19 -3.82 -32.68
N LEU A 329 15.16 -4.52 -32.24
CA LEU A 329 13.90 -4.74 -32.95
C LEU A 329 12.80 -3.90 -32.27
N THR A 330 12.11 -3.05 -33.04
CA THR A 330 11.04 -2.18 -32.54
C THR A 330 9.75 -2.38 -33.34
N TYR A 331 8.62 -2.48 -32.66
CA TYR A 331 7.28 -2.55 -33.27
C TYR A 331 6.21 -2.02 -32.32
N THR A 332 5.03 -1.74 -32.86
CA THR A 332 3.89 -1.23 -32.11
C THR A 332 2.83 -2.30 -31.91
N VAL A 333 2.33 -2.41 -30.68
CA VAL A 333 1.23 -3.30 -30.31
C VAL A 333 0.02 -2.52 -29.80
N LYS A 334 -1.16 -3.12 -29.94
CA LYS A 334 -2.43 -2.57 -29.46
C LYS A 334 -3.22 -3.67 -28.75
N ALA A 335 -3.87 -3.32 -27.65
CA ALA A 335 -4.76 -4.24 -26.95
C ALA A 335 -5.97 -4.60 -27.84
N SER A 336 -6.30 -5.88 -27.91
CA SER A 336 -7.44 -6.41 -28.67
C SER A 336 -8.06 -7.59 -27.93
N LYS A 337 -9.22 -7.35 -27.29
CA LYS A 337 -9.92 -8.39 -26.50
C LYS A 337 -10.41 -9.57 -27.34
N SER A 338 -10.54 -9.39 -28.65
CA SER A 338 -10.96 -10.43 -29.59
C SER A 338 -9.79 -11.21 -30.18
N SER A 339 -8.54 -10.77 -29.99
CA SER A 339 -7.38 -11.52 -30.47
C SER A 339 -7.03 -12.66 -29.51
N ARG A 340 -6.41 -13.70 -30.05
CA ARG A 340 -6.03 -14.91 -29.30
C ARG A 340 -5.14 -14.62 -28.08
N TYR A 341 -4.26 -13.63 -28.21
CA TYR A 341 -3.26 -13.30 -27.19
C TYR A 341 -3.54 -11.96 -26.49
N GLY A 342 -4.72 -11.37 -26.67
CA GLY A 342 -5.13 -10.10 -26.05
C GLY A 342 -4.47 -8.84 -26.63
N TYR A 343 -3.46 -8.99 -27.48
CA TYR A 343 -2.76 -7.94 -28.20
C TYR A 343 -2.62 -8.28 -29.68
N VAL A 344 -2.33 -7.26 -30.48
CA VAL A 344 -2.04 -7.35 -31.92
C VAL A 344 -0.98 -6.35 -32.32
N ILE A 345 -0.19 -6.68 -33.34
CA ILE A 345 0.80 -5.81 -33.96
C ILE A 345 0.12 -4.92 -35.00
N THR A 346 0.52 -3.65 -35.03
CA THR A 346 -0.07 -2.62 -35.90
C THR A 346 0.96 -1.95 -36.81
N THR A 347 2.24 -2.31 -36.72
CA THR A 347 3.32 -1.75 -37.56
C THR A 347 4.32 -2.83 -37.93
N GLU A 348 4.95 -2.64 -39.09
CA GLU A 348 6.10 -3.45 -39.51
C GLU A 348 7.22 -3.37 -38.47
N PRO A 349 7.76 -4.51 -37.98
CA PRO A 349 8.91 -4.50 -37.12
C PRO A 349 10.13 -3.93 -37.84
N SER A 350 10.87 -3.07 -37.15
CA SER A 350 12.05 -2.40 -37.69
C SER A 350 13.28 -2.82 -36.90
N GLU A 351 14.35 -3.15 -37.61
CA GLU A 351 15.61 -3.61 -37.03
C GLU A 351 16.75 -2.64 -37.25
N THR A 352 17.56 -2.44 -36.21
CA THR A 352 18.83 -1.70 -36.28
C THR A 352 19.94 -2.51 -35.60
N PRO A 353 21.21 -2.34 -35.98
CA PRO A 353 22.32 -2.92 -35.21
C PRO A 353 22.25 -2.48 -33.75
N TYR A 354 22.40 -3.41 -32.81
CA TYR A 354 22.43 -3.06 -31.39
C TYR A 354 23.76 -2.43 -30.98
N PHE A 355 24.86 -2.97 -31.50
CA PHE A 355 26.20 -2.40 -31.37
C PHE A 355 26.53 -1.60 -32.62
N ASN A 356 27.03 -0.37 -32.45
CA ASN A 356 27.65 0.38 -33.53
C ASN A 356 29.13 -0.02 -33.54
N ASP A 357 29.60 -0.62 -34.64
CA ASP A 357 31.03 -0.78 -34.90
C ASP A 357 31.69 0.56 -35.27
#